data_AF-A0A9E5ZKP5-F1
#
_entry.id   AF-A0A9E5ZKP5-F1
#
_cell.length_a   1.000
_cell.length_b   1.000
_cell.length_c   1.000
_cell.angle_alpha   90.00
_cell.angle_beta   90.00
_cell.angle_gamma   90.00
#
_symmetry.space_group_name_H-M   'P 1'
#
loop_
_entity.id
_entity.type
_entity.pdbx_description
1 polymer ?
#
loop_
_entity_poly.entity_id
_entity_poly.type
_entity_poly.pdbx_seq_one_letter_code
_entity_poly.pdbx_strand_id
1 'polypeptide(L)'
;MHRHFKIYKPYGVLSQFISNAKDQRRKRFLGELYDFPKGSMAIGRLDEKSEGLLLITTDGKLSTQITSAKVEKEYYALVDGIISDKAIAALSCGVEIGFEGKKYITKPCKVQRLQQPPRLPERSKKIRDARHGPVSWISMILKEGKFRQVRKMTSAVGHPTLRLVRIRVGYVTLDAMNASDVIEIDANDVLI
;
A
#
# COMPACT_ATOMS: atom_id res chain seq x y z
N MET A 1 13.18 23.54 9.79
CA MET A 1 13.72 22.44 8.98
C MET A 1 12.67 21.35 8.90
N HIS A 2 12.41 20.79 7.72
CA HIS A 2 11.44 19.71 7.57
C HIS A 2 12.10 18.36 7.88
N ARG A 3 11.32 17.47 8.49
CA ARG A 3 11.70 16.08 8.77
C ARG A 3 10.85 15.11 7.94
N HIS A 4 11.46 14.03 7.50
CA HIS A 4 10.87 13.02 6.63
C HIS A 4 11.21 11.62 7.13
N PHE A 5 10.26 10.70 7.01
CA PHE A 5 10.44 9.33 7.48
C PHE A 5 9.88 8.35 6.47
N LYS A 6 10.53 7.20 6.30
CA LYS A 6 9.91 6.00 5.75
C LYS A 6 9.57 5.05 6.88
N ILE A 7 8.38 4.47 6.81
CA ILE A 7 7.91 3.51 7.82
C ILE A 7 7.39 2.26 7.14
N TYR A 8 7.51 1.13 7.84
CA TYR A 8 6.67 -0.03 7.57
C TYR A 8 5.39 0.11 8.40
N LYS A 9 4.30 0.52 7.76
CA LYS A 9 2.98 0.52 8.40
C LYS A 9 2.49 -0.92 8.58
N PRO A 10 2.27 -1.39 9.82
CA PRO A 10 1.78 -2.74 10.06
C PRO A 10 0.28 -2.88 9.75
N TYR A 11 -0.19 -4.11 9.59
CA TYR A 11 -1.61 -4.41 9.46
C TYR A 11 -2.40 -3.96 10.70
N GLY A 12 -3.57 -3.35 10.49
CA GLY A 12 -4.47 -2.93 11.57
C GLY A 12 -4.19 -1.51 12.11
N VAL A 13 -3.15 -0.84 11.62
CA VAL A 13 -2.89 0.58 11.94
C VAL A 13 -3.53 1.47 10.88
N LEU A 14 -4.14 2.58 11.29
CA LEU A 14 -4.67 3.61 10.40
C LEU A 14 -3.58 4.58 9.97
N SER A 15 -3.62 5.04 8.72
CA SER A 15 -2.71 6.07 8.19
C SER A 15 -3.09 7.49 8.69
N GLN A 16 -3.29 7.66 10.00
CA GLN A 16 -3.72 8.89 10.65
C GLN A 16 -3.02 9.01 12.02
N PHE A 17 -2.78 10.24 12.47
CA PHE A 17 -2.20 10.53 13.79
C PHE A 17 -3.26 10.79 14.86
N ILE A 18 -4.42 11.33 14.45
CA ILE A 18 -5.53 11.70 15.32
C ILE A 18 -6.82 11.20 14.67
N SER A 19 -7.82 10.82 15.46
CA SER A 19 -9.17 10.55 14.96
C SER A 19 -10.20 11.27 15.82
N ASN A 20 -11.20 11.91 15.22
CA ASN A 20 -12.28 12.57 15.97
C ASN A 20 -13.43 11.61 16.35
N ALA A 21 -13.25 10.29 16.21
CA ALA A 21 -14.31 9.30 16.43
C ALA A 21 -14.40 8.83 17.88
N LYS A 22 -15.62 8.67 18.41
CA LYS A 22 -15.90 8.17 19.78
C LYS A 22 -15.29 6.78 20.09
N ASP A 23 -14.93 6.00 19.06
CA ASP A 23 -14.39 4.63 19.15
C ASP A 23 -12.85 4.54 19.14
N GLN A 24 -12.13 5.62 19.46
CA GLN A 24 -10.66 5.66 19.49
C GLN A 24 -10.03 4.46 20.24
N ARG A 25 -10.66 3.98 21.31
CA ARG A 25 -10.09 2.94 22.21
C ARG A 25 -9.80 1.59 21.52
N ARG A 26 -10.32 1.33 20.32
CA ARG A 26 -10.10 0.05 19.58
C ARG A 26 -9.20 0.18 18.36
N LYS A 27 -8.81 1.39 17.97
CA LYS A 27 -8.08 1.65 16.72
C LYS A 27 -6.63 2.02 17.03
N ARG A 28 -5.71 1.53 16.19
CA ARG A 28 -4.29 1.86 16.28
C ARG A 28 -3.91 2.94 15.26
N PHE A 29 -3.09 3.90 15.68
CA PHE A 29 -2.72 5.08 14.88
C PHE A 29 -1.21 5.16 14.61
N LEU A 30 -0.82 6.00 13.65
CA LEU A 30 0.61 6.20 13.32
C LEU A 30 1.42 6.74 14.49
N GLY A 31 0.80 7.58 15.33
CA GLY A 31 1.46 8.16 16.52
C GLY A 31 1.86 7.13 17.57
N GLU A 32 1.36 5.90 17.51
CA GLU A 32 1.81 4.80 18.39
C GLU A 32 3.12 4.16 17.92
N LEU A 33 3.54 4.39 16.68
CA LEU A 33 4.72 3.74 16.11
C LEU A 33 6.02 4.47 16.43
N TYR A 34 5.96 5.79 16.61
CA TYR A 34 7.13 6.63 16.85
C TYR A 34 6.71 8.02 17.33
N ASP A 35 7.62 8.73 18.02
CA ASP A 35 7.43 10.12 18.43
C ASP A 35 7.71 11.08 17.27
N PHE A 36 6.76 11.15 16.33
CA PHE A 36 6.88 12.01 15.16
C PHE A 36 6.74 13.49 15.55
N PRO A 37 7.51 14.39 14.91
CA PRO A 37 7.44 15.82 15.21
C PRO A 37 6.04 16.39 14.93
N LYS A 38 5.65 17.41 15.71
CA LYS A 38 4.37 18.11 15.53
C LYS A 38 4.22 18.61 14.09
N GLY A 39 3.04 18.41 13.50
CA GLY A 39 2.78 18.75 12.10
C GLY A 39 3.13 17.65 11.10
N SER A 40 3.59 16.47 11.58
CA SER A 40 3.78 15.29 10.73
C SER A 40 2.48 14.84 10.07
N MET A 41 2.57 14.47 8.80
CA MET A 41 1.47 13.96 8.00
C MET A 41 1.93 12.80 7.12
N ALA A 42 1.01 11.88 6.85
CA ALA A 42 1.26 10.80 5.91
C ALA A 42 1.20 11.29 4.46
N ILE A 43 2.18 10.87 3.64
CA ILE A 43 2.20 11.13 2.20
C ILE A 43 1.33 10.08 1.51
N GLY A 44 0.09 10.48 1.22
CA GLY A 44 -0.95 9.55 0.84
C GLY A 44 -1.32 8.61 1.99
N ARG A 45 -2.19 7.63 1.71
CA ARG A 45 -2.70 6.72 2.74
C ARG A 45 -2.63 5.28 2.28
N LEU A 46 -2.33 4.39 3.22
CA LEU A 46 -2.64 2.97 3.13
C LEU A 46 -3.90 2.67 3.93
N ASP A 47 -4.76 1.80 3.41
CA ASP A 47 -5.91 1.30 4.15
C ASP A 47 -5.47 0.61 5.45
N GLU A 48 -6.34 0.56 6.45
CA GLU A 48 -6.11 -0.15 7.72
C GLU A 48 -5.61 -1.59 7.51
N LYS A 49 -6.18 -2.28 6.51
CA LYS A 49 -5.89 -3.66 6.17
C LYS A 49 -4.71 -3.85 5.21
N SER A 50 -4.02 -2.76 4.84
CA SER A 50 -2.86 -2.77 3.97
C SER A 50 -1.58 -2.45 4.76
N GLU A 51 -0.45 -2.93 4.26
CA GLU A 51 0.83 -2.90 4.96
C GLU A 51 1.94 -2.26 4.10
N GLY A 52 3.11 -2.07 4.69
CA GLY A 52 4.33 -1.73 3.99
C GLY A 52 4.61 -0.23 3.99
N LEU A 53 5.33 0.22 2.95
CA LEU A 53 5.95 1.52 2.89
C LEU A 53 4.92 2.65 2.98
N LEU A 54 5.05 3.48 4.00
CA LEU A 54 4.37 4.76 4.12
C LEU A 54 5.41 5.84 4.41
N LEU A 55 5.32 6.96 3.71
CA LEU A 55 6.19 8.11 3.97
C LEU A 55 5.45 9.08 4.89
N ILE A 56 6.18 9.65 5.84
CA ILE A 56 5.72 10.69 6.76
C ILE A 56 6.57 11.93 6.51
N THR A 57 5.96 13.10 6.53
CA THR A 57 6.65 14.37 6.30
C THR A 57 6.04 15.48 7.16
N THR A 58 6.84 16.50 7.45
CA THR A 58 6.36 17.80 7.96
C THR A 58 6.23 18.85 6.85
N ASP A 59 6.57 18.50 5.60
CA ASP A 59 6.46 19.35 4.41
C ASP A 59 5.23 18.98 3.55
N GLY A 60 4.23 19.87 3.55
CA GLY A 60 3.02 19.70 2.74
C GLY A 60 3.26 19.82 1.23
N LYS A 61 4.30 20.54 0.79
CA LYS A 61 4.63 20.66 -0.65
C LYS A 61 5.15 19.33 -1.18
N LEU A 62 6.09 18.70 -0.46
CA LEU A 62 6.58 17.37 -0.76
C LEU A 62 5.44 16.34 -0.80
N SER A 63 4.53 16.39 0.17
CA SER A 63 3.35 15.50 0.20
C SER A 63 2.49 15.63 -1.06
N THR A 64 2.24 16.86 -1.51
CA THR A 64 1.46 17.14 -2.73
C THR A 64 2.16 16.62 -3.99
N GLN A 65 3.48 16.80 -4.06
CA GLN A 65 4.28 16.34 -5.21
C GLN A 65 4.24 14.81 -5.36
N ILE A 66 4.39 14.06 -4.26
CA ILE A 66 4.41 12.59 -4.29
C ILE A 66 3.01 11.98 -4.45
N THR A 67 1.99 12.65 -3.95
CA THR A 67 0.60 12.20 -4.12
C THR A 67 0.05 12.48 -5.52
N SER A 68 0.76 13.26 -6.33
CA SER A 68 0.43 13.46 -7.75
C SER A 68 0.46 12.16 -8.56
N ALA A 69 -0.19 12.19 -9.73
CA ALA A 69 -0.22 11.05 -10.67
C ALA A 69 1.14 10.78 -11.37
N LYS A 70 2.18 11.55 -11.06
CA LYS A 70 3.52 11.39 -11.64
C LYS A 70 4.33 10.32 -10.93
N VAL A 71 4.06 10.09 -9.64
CA VAL A 71 4.87 9.18 -8.80
C VAL A 71 4.24 7.80 -8.73
N GLU A 72 5.00 6.83 -9.25
CA GLU A 72 4.65 5.41 -9.24
C GLU A 72 4.64 4.84 -7.82
N LYS A 73 3.72 3.90 -7.61
CA LYS A 73 3.56 3.17 -6.35
C LYS A 73 3.48 1.70 -6.69
N GLU A 74 4.35 0.91 -6.11
CA GLU A 74 4.42 -0.52 -6.38
C GLU A 74 3.92 -1.32 -5.19
N TYR A 75 3.09 -2.30 -5.50
CA TYR A 75 2.44 -3.16 -4.51
C TYR A 75 2.71 -4.61 -4.82
N TYR A 76 3.02 -5.37 -3.78
CA TYR A 76 2.92 -6.82 -3.81
C TYR A 76 1.57 -7.23 -3.24
N ALA A 77 0.78 -7.94 -4.05
CA ALA A 77 -0.51 -8.47 -3.68
C ALA A 77 -0.46 -10.00 -3.67
N LEU A 78 -0.79 -10.58 -2.53
CA LEU A 78 -1.13 -11.99 -2.46
C LEU A 78 -2.60 -12.13 -2.81
N VAL A 79 -2.89 -12.84 -3.89
CA VAL A 79 -4.26 -13.05 -4.39
C VAL A 79 -4.67 -14.51 -4.23
N ASP A 80 -5.98 -14.70 -4.10
CA ASP A 80 -6.60 -16.01 -4.06
C ASP A 80 -6.46 -16.75 -5.41
N GLY A 81 -6.14 -18.05 -5.37
CA GLY A 81 -6.02 -18.90 -6.54
C GLY A 81 -4.71 -18.75 -7.31
N ILE A 82 -4.61 -19.52 -8.40
CA ILE A 82 -3.54 -19.40 -9.39
C ILE A 82 -3.99 -18.35 -10.41
N ILE A 83 -3.42 -17.14 -10.34
CA ILE A 83 -3.80 -16.06 -11.27
C ILE A 83 -3.37 -16.42 -12.68
N SER A 84 -4.27 -16.36 -13.65
CA SER A 84 -3.99 -16.69 -15.06
C SER A 84 -3.29 -15.54 -15.80
N ASP A 85 -2.60 -15.85 -16.90
CA ASP A 85 -1.97 -14.82 -17.75
C ASP A 85 -3.03 -13.90 -18.38
N LYS A 86 -4.22 -14.43 -18.69
CA LYS A 86 -5.38 -13.64 -19.13
C LYS A 86 -5.82 -12.62 -18.08
N ALA A 87 -5.85 -13.01 -16.80
CA ALA A 87 -6.19 -12.09 -15.71
C ALA A 87 -5.11 -11.01 -15.52
N ILE A 88 -3.82 -11.38 -15.63
CA ILE A 88 -2.71 -10.41 -15.59
C ILE A 88 -2.83 -9.42 -16.75
N ALA A 89 -3.06 -9.89 -17.97
CA ALA A 89 -3.25 -9.03 -19.14
C ALA A 89 -4.44 -8.08 -18.96
N ALA A 90 -5.57 -8.57 -18.45
CA ALA A 90 -6.74 -7.73 -18.16
C ALA A 90 -6.41 -6.64 -17.12
N LEU A 91 -5.76 -6.98 -16.01
CA LEU A 91 -5.31 -6.01 -15.01
C LEU A 91 -4.36 -4.96 -15.63
N SER A 92 -3.47 -5.38 -16.52
CA SER A 92 -2.53 -4.49 -17.19
C SER A 92 -3.17 -3.53 -18.19
N CYS A 93 -4.20 -3.98 -18.93
CA CYS A 93 -4.95 -3.11 -19.84
C CYS A 93 -5.91 -2.16 -19.11
N GLY A 94 -6.29 -2.50 -17.88
CA GLY A 94 -7.25 -1.77 -17.07
C GLY A 94 -8.58 -2.51 -16.98
N VAL A 95 -9.22 -2.43 -15.81
CA VAL A 95 -10.46 -3.16 -15.50
C VAL A 95 -11.51 -2.22 -14.92
N GLU A 96 -12.78 -2.58 -15.08
CA GLU A 96 -13.87 -1.85 -14.45
C GLU A 96 -13.91 -2.14 -12.95
N ILE A 97 -13.94 -1.08 -12.14
CA ILE A 97 -14.13 -1.16 -10.69
C ILE A 97 -15.21 -0.17 -10.24
N GLY A 98 -15.88 -0.48 -9.12
CA GLY A 98 -16.78 0.47 -8.46
C GLY A 98 -16.02 1.53 -7.66
N PHE A 99 -16.35 2.80 -7.84
CA PHE A 99 -15.81 3.93 -7.10
C PHE A 99 -16.91 4.97 -6.86
N GLU A 100 -17.21 5.28 -5.59
CA GLU A 100 -18.26 6.25 -5.20
C GLU A 100 -19.61 5.99 -5.88
N GLY A 101 -20.04 4.73 -5.94
CA GLY A 101 -21.29 4.33 -6.59
C GLY A 101 -21.26 4.35 -8.13
N LYS A 102 -20.14 4.73 -8.74
CA LYS A 102 -19.95 4.78 -10.20
C LYS A 102 -19.01 3.69 -10.69
N LYS A 103 -19.15 3.31 -11.95
CA LYS A 103 -18.18 2.47 -12.66
C LYS A 103 -16.99 3.31 -13.09
N TYR A 104 -15.79 2.78 -12.94
CA TYR A 104 -14.54 3.42 -13.31
C TYR A 104 -13.61 2.40 -13.98
N ILE A 105 -13.12 2.72 -15.17
CA ILE A 105 -12.07 1.92 -15.83
C ILE A 105 -10.72 2.41 -15.32
N THR A 106 -9.93 1.51 -14.72
CA THR A 106 -8.59 1.85 -14.23
C THR A 106 -7.65 2.16 -15.37
N LYS A 107 -6.65 3.00 -15.12
CA LYS A 107 -5.60 3.26 -16.11
C LYS A 107 -4.76 1.99 -16.34
N PRO A 108 -4.19 1.82 -17.54
CA PRO A 108 -3.22 0.76 -17.80
C PRO A 108 -2.08 0.79 -16.78
N CYS A 109 -1.63 -0.39 -16.37
CA CYS A 109 -0.61 -0.53 -15.34
C CYS A 109 0.30 -1.74 -15.60
N LYS A 110 1.49 -1.76 -14.98
CA LYS A 110 2.37 -2.92 -15.06
C LYS A 110 1.96 -3.93 -14.01
N VAL A 111 1.69 -5.16 -14.43
CA VAL A 111 1.34 -6.28 -13.55
C VAL A 111 2.19 -7.48 -13.92
N GLN A 112 2.78 -8.13 -12.94
CA GLN A 112 3.64 -9.30 -13.14
C GLN A 112 3.40 -10.32 -12.04
N ARG A 113 3.37 -11.61 -12.39
CA ARG A 113 3.40 -12.70 -11.41
C ARG A 113 4.79 -12.75 -10.77
N LEU A 114 4.86 -12.82 -9.45
CA LEU A 114 6.12 -13.12 -8.76
C LEU A 114 6.33 -14.63 -8.76
N GLN A 115 7.50 -15.06 -9.23
CA GLN A 115 7.86 -16.49 -9.33
C GLN A 115 8.06 -17.13 -7.95
N GLN A 116 8.42 -16.32 -6.96
CA GLN A 116 8.64 -16.75 -5.59
C GLN A 116 7.91 -15.80 -4.63
N PRO A 117 7.49 -16.29 -3.45
CA PRO A 117 6.99 -15.41 -2.41
C PRO A 117 8.03 -14.33 -2.05
N PRO A 118 7.64 -13.05 -2.00
CA PRO A 118 8.56 -11.99 -1.60
C PRO A 118 8.99 -12.17 -0.15
N ARG A 119 10.23 -11.80 0.17
CA ARG A 119 10.75 -11.77 1.53
C ARG A 119 10.11 -10.61 2.29
N LEU A 120 8.97 -10.88 2.92
CA LEU A 120 8.23 -9.92 3.75
C LEU A 120 8.18 -10.43 5.19
N PRO A 121 8.20 -9.53 6.19
CA PRO A 121 8.05 -9.95 7.58
C PRO A 121 6.71 -10.66 7.80
N GLU A 122 6.66 -11.49 8.83
CA GLU A 122 5.41 -12.12 9.24
C GLU A 122 4.37 -11.07 9.59
N ARG A 123 3.14 -11.33 9.15
CA ARG A 123 2.02 -10.44 9.44
C ARG A 123 1.43 -10.79 10.80
N SER A 124 1.14 -9.78 11.60
CA SER A 124 0.51 -9.92 12.93
C SER A 124 -0.81 -10.70 12.93
N LYS A 125 -1.56 -10.69 11.81
CA LYS A 125 -2.76 -11.48 11.61
C LYS A 125 -2.53 -12.53 10.52
N LYS A 126 -2.78 -13.81 10.87
CA LYS A 126 -2.79 -14.92 9.91
C LYS A 126 -3.71 -14.60 8.73
N ILE A 127 -3.25 -14.91 7.52
CA ILE A 127 -3.98 -14.61 6.28
C ILE A 127 -5.12 -15.61 6.11
N ARG A 128 -4.78 -16.89 5.92
CA ARG A 128 -5.67 -18.05 5.93
C ARG A 128 -4.83 -19.33 5.95
N ASP A 129 -5.48 -20.46 6.23
CA ASP A 129 -4.87 -21.80 6.20
C ASP A 129 -4.69 -22.30 4.76
N ALA A 130 -3.65 -23.09 4.50
CA ALA A 130 -3.32 -23.69 3.21
C ALA A 130 -4.45 -24.58 2.65
N ARG A 131 -5.33 -25.10 3.50
CA ARG A 131 -6.52 -25.88 3.09
C ARG A 131 -7.52 -25.11 2.22
N HIS A 132 -7.45 -23.77 2.20
CA HIS A 132 -8.37 -22.92 1.42
C HIS A 132 -7.94 -22.70 -0.04
N GLY A 133 -7.08 -23.57 -0.57
CA GLY A 133 -6.62 -23.53 -1.95
C GLY A 133 -5.38 -22.67 -2.20
N PRO A 134 -4.88 -22.69 -3.44
CA PRO A 134 -3.62 -22.04 -3.81
C PRO A 134 -3.72 -20.52 -3.72
N VAL A 135 -2.55 -19.88 -3.76
CA VAL A 135 -2.41 -18.42 -3.77
C VAL A 135 -1.33 -18.02 -4.76
N SER A 136 -1.42 -16.78 -5.27
CA SER A 136 -0.42 -16.22 -6.18
C SER A 136 0.06 -14.87 -5.68
N TRP A 137 1.35 -14.59 -5.85
CA TRP A 137 1.87 -13.24 -5.67
C TRP A 137 1.94 -12.51 -7.00
N ILE A 138 1.52 -11.25 -7.00
CA ILE A 138 1.71 -10.33 -8.13
C ILE A 138 2.37 -9.02 -7.66
N SER A 139 3.20 -8.44 -8.51
CA SER A 139 3.57 -7.03 -8.45
C SER A 139 2.61 -6.20 -9.30
N MET A 140 2.24 -5.02 -8.80
CA MET A 140 1.39 -4.06 -9.48
C MET A 140 1.92 -2.64 -9.29
N ILE A 141 2.25 -1.96 -10.38
CA ILE A 141 2.76 -0.58 -10.37
C ILE A 141 1.67 0.36 -10.84
N LEU A 142 1.19 1.23 -9.94
CA LEU A 142 0.12 2.19 -10.20
C LEU A 142 0.64 3.63 -10.17
N LYS A 143 0.10 4.45 -11.07
CA LYS A 143 0.24 5.93 -11.09
C LYS A 143 -0.99 6.65 -10.56
N GLU A 144 -1.97 5.90 -10.06
CA GLU A 144 -3.18 6.41 -9.44
C GLU A 144 -3.42 5.75 -8.07
N GLY A 145 -4.34 6.32 -7.30
CA GLY A 145 -4.61 5.92 -5.92
C GLY A 145 -6.09 5.99 -5.55
N LYS A 146 -6.96 5.32 -6.31
CA LYS A 146 -8.39 5.24 -5.98
C LYS A 146 -8.62 4.39 -4.72
N PHE A 147 -9.73 4.65 -4.02
CA PHE A 147 -10.06 3.94 -2.77
C PHE A 147 -10.13 2.41 -2.98
N ARG A 148 -9.23 1.69 -2.29
CA ARG A 148 -9.06 0.22 -2.35
C ARG A 148 -8.79 -0.32 -3.76
N GLN A 149 -8.16 0.48 -4.63
CA GLN A 149 -8.02 0.19 -6.05
C GLN A 149 -7.48 -1.22 -6.35
N VAL A 150 -6.29 -1.57 -5.85
CA VAL A 150 -5.66 -2.89 -6.08
C VAL A 150 -6.63 -4.02 -5.70
N ARG A 151 -7.26 -3.93 -4.53
CA ARG A 151 -8.18 -4.96 -4.03
C ARG A 151 -9.41 -5.12 -4.92
N LYS A 152 -9.93 -4.01 -5.46
CA LYS A 152 -11.07 -4.03 -6.39
C LYS A 152 -10.66 -4.59 -7.75
N MET A 153 -9.50 -4.19 -8.26
CA MET A 153 -8.96 -4.69 -9.53
C MET A 153 -8.77 -6.20 -9.50
N THR A 154 -8.07 -6.74 -8.49
CA THR A 154 -7.86 -8.20 -8.43
C THR A 154 -9.17 -8.96 -8.22
N SER A 155 -10.12 -8.40 -7.48
CA SER A 155 -11.46 -8.98 -7.34
C SER A 155 -12.25 -8.99 -8.65
N ALA A 156 -12.11 -7.96 -9.49
CA ALA A 156 -12.81 -7.85 -10.77
C ALA A 156 -12.37 -8.93 -11.77
N VAL A 157 -11.15 -9.45 -11.63
CA VAL A 157 -10.63 -10.57 -12.44
C VAL A 157 -10.75 -11.93 -11.74
N GLY A 158 -11.52 -12.01 -10.64
CA GLY A 158 -11.80 -13.27 -9.95
C GLY A 158 -10.74 -13.73 -8.93
N HIS A 159 -9.77 -12.87 -8.58
CA HIS A 159 -8.68 -13.19 -7.67
C HIS A 159 -8.61 -12.20 -6.49
N PRO A 160 -9.52 -12.27 -5.50
CA PRO A 160 -9.54 -11.34 -4.37
C PRO A 160 -8.19 -11.23 -3.63
N THR A 161 -7.81 -10.00 -3.25
CA THR A 161 -6.54 -9.75 -2.54
C THR A 161 -6.63 -10.19 -1.08
N LEU A 162 -5.74 -11.09 -0.67
CA LEU A 162 -5.60 -11.62 0.69
C LEU A 162 -4.62 -10.79 1.55
N ARG A 163 -3.48 -10.40 0.98
CA ARG A 163 -2.47 -9.52 1.60
C ARG A 163 -2.03 -8.46 0.60
N LEU A 164 -1.85 -7.23 1.06
CA LEU A 164 -1.43 -6.12 0.22
C LEU A 164 -0.35 -5.33 0.92
N VAL A 165 0.83 -5.28 0.31
CA VAL A 165 2.01 -4.59 0.85
C VAL A 165 2.51 -3.61 -0.20
N ARG A 166 2.58 -2.33 0.15
CA ARG A 166 3.25 -1.34 -0.72
C ARG A 166 4.74 -1.45 -0.49
N ILE A 167 5.51 -1.70 -1.54
CA ILE A 167 6.96 -1.94 -1.43
C ILE A 167 7.79 -0.76 -1.94
N ARG A 168 7.20 0.16 -2.72
CA ARG A 168 7.89 1.34 -3.25
C ARG A 168 6.95 2.51 -3.51
N VAL A 169 7.47 3.72 -3.31
CA VAL A 169 6.86 5.00 -3.69
C VAL A 169 7.94 5.84 -4.36
N GLY A 170 7.82 6.07 -5.68
CA GLY A 170 8.88 6.71 -6.45
C GLY A 170 10.17 5.88 -6.39
N TYR A 171 11.22 6.47 -5.85
CA TYR A 171 12.54 5.85 -5.64
C TYR A 171 12.69 5.22 -4.25
N VAL A 172 11.85 5.59 -3.29
CA VAL A 172 11.93 5.03 -1.93
C VAL A 172 11.35 3.63 -1.90
N THR A 173 12.14 2.68 -1.43
CA THR A 173 11.79 1.27 -1.26
C THR A 173 11.62 0.89 0.21
N LEU A 174 10.86 -0.18 0.44
CA LEU A 174 10.64 -0.78 1.75
C LEU A 174 11.87 -1.54 2.27
N ASP A 175 12.73 -2.01 1.36
CA ASP A 175 13.95 -2.76 1.67
C ASP A 175 13.70 -3.93 2.64
N ALA A 176 14.62 -4.14 3.59
CA ALA A 176 14.55 -5.18 4.60
C ALA A 176 13.86 -4.73 5.90
N MET A 177 12.99 -3.72 5.86
CA MET A 177 12.28 -3.22 7.04
C MET A 177 11.31 -4.26 7.61
N ASN A 178 11.28 -4.36 8.94
CA ASN A 178 10.30 -5.10 9.70
C ASN A 178 9.04 -4.27 9.97
N ALA A 179 7.97 -4.95 10.37
CA ALA A 179 6.72 -4.28 10.74
C ALA A 179 6.93 -3.30 11.91
N SER A 180 6.43 -2.07 11.76
CA SER A 180 6.60 -0.94 12.68
C SER A 180 7.96 -0.24 12.64
N ASP A 181 8.91 -0.67 11.80
CA ASP A 181 10.16 0.07 11.64
C ASP A 181 9.90 1.49 11.13
N VAL A 182 10.66 2.44 11.67
CA VAL A 182 10.63 3.86 11.31
C VAL A 182 12.07 4.32 11.09
N ILE A 183 12.34 4.89 9.93
CA ILE A 183 13.66 5.39 9.54
C ILE A 183 13.48 6.84 9.08
N GLU A 184 14.22 7.76 9.69
CA GLU A 184 14.34 9.13 9.21
C GLU A 184 15.19 9.14 7.94
N ILE A 185 14.76 9.91 6.94
CA ILE A 185 15.41 9.98 5.62
C ILE A 185 15.55 11.43 5.19
N ASP A 186 16.48 11.68 4.28
CA ASP A 186 16.69 13.02 3.73
C ASP A 186 15.64 13.34 2.65
N ALA A 187 15.36 14.64 2.46
CA ALA A 187 14.40 15.08 1.45
C ALA A 187 14.82 14.65 0.02
N ASN A 188 16.13 14.55 -0.22
CA ASN A 188 16.68 14.13 -1.50
C ASN A 188 16.34 12.66 -1.83
N ASP A 189 16.37 11.78 -0.83
CA ASP A 189 16.03 10.35 -0.99
C ASP A 189 14.57 10.14 -1.39
N VAL A 190 13.71 11.13 -1.12
CA VAL A 190 12.28 11.06 -1.43
C VAL A 190 11.98 11.42 -2.88
N LEU A 191 12.83 12.26 -3.50
CA LEU A 191 12.58 12.87 -4.80
C LEU A 191 13.48 12.36 -5.93
N ILE A 192 14.59 11.69 -5.60
CA ILE A 192 15.65 11.28 -6.53
C ILE A 192 15.88 9.77 -6.43
#